data_AF-A0AAV5V414-F1
#
_entry.id   AF-A0AAV5V414-F1
#
_cell.length_a   1.000
_cell.length_b   1.000
_cell.length_c   1.000
_cell.angle_alpha   90.00
_cell.angle_beta   90.00
_cell.angle_gamma   90.00
#
_symmetry.space_group_name_H-M   'P 1'
#
loop_
_entity.id
_entity.type
_entity.pdbx_description
1 polymer ?
#
loop_
_entity_poly.entity_id
_entity_poly.type
_entity_poly.pdbx_seq_one_letter_code
_entity_poly.pdbx_strand_id
1 'polypeptide(L)'
;FGNGDSEMMIGYFVREFYGDNKTFQKMLREWIYQPGKAILFVSREKAEIIITQSRFHSTAFNDELRDIDTRWTIPISYTVNGIRNSSAFRSRDHSISIPINDNSSFSIDAPYGQLYSVYFTNPRMILGDDGK
;
A
#
# COMPACT_ATOMS: atom_id res chain seq x y z
N PHE A 1 -0.99 -24.34 -14.24
CA PHE A 1 -2.04 -23.86 -13.33
C PHE A 1 -2.99 -23.00 -14.13
N GLY A 2 -4.21 -23.47 -14.36
CA GLY A 2 -5.22 -22.67 -15.05
C GLY A 2 -5.88 -21.68 -14.10
N ASN A 3 -6.61 -20.70 -14.64
CA ASN A 3 -7.37 -19.75 -13.81
C ASN A 3 -8.32 -20.48 -12.84
N GLY A 4 -8.92 -21.61 -13.24
CA GLY A 4 -9.81 -22.41 -12.39
C GLY A 4 -9.17 -22.97 -11.10
N ASP A 5 -7.89 -23.35 -11.14
CA ASP A 5 -7.19 -23.88 -9.96
C ASP A 5 -6.93 -22.77 -8.94
N SER A 6 -6.57 -21.58 -9.43
CA SER A 6 -6.32 -20.40 -8.60
C SER A 6 -7.61 -19.90 -7.96
N GLU A 7 -8.72 -19.90 -8.70
CA GLU A 7 -10.06 -19.58 -8.19
C GLU A 7 -10.48 -20.49 -7.04
N MET A 8 -10.24 -21.81 -7.19
CA MET A 8 -10.58 -22.79 -6.17
C MET A 8 -9.72 -22.61 -4.92
N MET A 9 -8.42 -22.37 -5.09
CA MET A 9 -7.49 -22.13 -3.99
C MET A 9 -7.81 -20.83 -3.23
N ILE A 10 -8.16 -19.75 -3.94
CA ILE A 10 -8.63 -18.50 -3.32
C ILE A 10 -9.91 -18.80 -2.53
N GLY A 11 -10.91 -19.43 -3.15
CA GLY A 11 -12.18 -19.74 -2.50
C GLY A 11 -12.01 -20.57 -1.23
N TYR A 12 -11.21 -21.64 -1.30
CA TYR A 12 -10.90 -22.50 -0.16
C TYR A 12 -10.17 -21.75 0.95
N PHE A 13 -9.07 -21.06 0.61
CA PHE A 13 -8.27 -20.33 1.60
C PHE A 13 -9.08 -19.24 2.31
N VAL A 14 -9.86 -18.45 1.56
CA VAL A 14 -10.66 -17.39 2.20
C VAL A 14 -11.75 -17.99 3.08
N ARG A 15 -12.44 -19.03 2.62
CA ARG A 15 -13.50 -19.66 3.41
C ARG A 15 -12.98 -20.27 4.71
N GLU A 16 -11.84 -20.95 4.65
CA GLU A 16 -11.22 -21.61 5.81
C GLU A 16 -10.77 -20.61 6.88
N PHE A 17 -10.08 -19.53 6.48
CA PHE A 17 -9.45 -18.62 7.43
C PHE A 17 -10.26 -17.35 7.72
N TYR A 18 -11.18 -16.96 6.84
CA TYR A 18 -11.88 -15.68 6.89
C TYR A 18 -13.39 -15.79 6.61
N GLY A 19 -13.94 -17.02 6.46
CA GLY A 19 -15.32 -17.24 6.07
C GLY A 19 -15.65 -16.72 4.65
N ASP A 20 -16.92 -16.40 4.39
CA ASP A 20 -17.38 -15.86 3.08
C ASP A 20 -17.04 -14.37 2.89
N ASN A 21 -15.81 -13.97 3.21
CA ASN A 21 -15.33 -12.60 3.09
C ASN A 21 -15.02 -12.24 1.63
N LYS A 22 -16.03 -11.79 0.89
CA LYS A 22 -15.93 -11.36 -0.51
C LYS A 22 -14.89 -10.25 -0.75
N THR A 23 -14.67 -9.37 0.24
CA THR A 23 -13.68 -8.30 0.14
C THR A 23 -12.26 -8.88 0.09
N PHE A 24 -11.98 -9.85 0.95
CA PHE A 24 -10.68 -10.51 0.98
C PHE A 24 -10.45 -11.38 -0.26
N GLN A 25 -11.48 -12.09 -0.74
CA GLN A 25 -11.41 -12.80 -2.03
C GLN A 25 -11.06 -11.85 -3.18
N LYS A 26 -11.70 -10.68 -3.24
CA LYS A 26 -11.40 -9.67 -4.26
C LYS A 26 -9.95 -9.21 -4.16
N MET A 27 -9.47 -8.89 -2.95
CA MET A 27 -8.09 -8.49 -2.72
C MET A 27 -7.10 -9.56 -3.22
N LEU A 28 -7.30 -10.84 -2.88
CA LEU A 28 -6.41 -11.91 -3.34
C LEU A 28 -6.41 -12.07 -4.87
N ARG A 29 -7.57 -11.91 -5.52
CA ARG A 29 -7.67 -11.93 -6.99
C ARG A 29 -6.84 -10.81 -7.62
N GLU A 30 -6.87 -9.61 -7.05
CA GLU A 30 -6.05 -8.49 -7.52
C GLU A 30 -4.56 -8.87 -7.48
N TRP A 31 -4.09 -9.49 -6.39
CA TRP A 31 -2.69 -9.89 -6.25
C TRP A 31 -2.29 -11.10 -7.11
N ILE A 32 -3.21 -12.01 -7.41
CA ILE A 32 -2.92 -13.23 -8.19
C ILE A 32 -2.98 -12.97 -9.70
N TYR A 33 -3.97 -12.19 -10.15
CA TYR A 33 -4.23 -11.99 -11.58
C TYR A 33 -3.62 -10.71 -12.16
N GLN A 34 -3.23 -9.74 -11.31
CA GLN A 34 -2.51 -8.56 -11.81
C GLN A 34 -1.00 -8.77 -11.64
N PRO A 35 -0.23 -8.75 -12.74
CA PRO A 35 1.21 -8.95 -12.66
C PRO A 35 1.90 -7.76 -11.99
N GLY A 36 3.05 -8.03 -11.36
CA GLY A 36 3.94 -7.01 -10.81
C GLY A 36 3.86 -6.88 -9.29
N LYS A 37 4.35 -5.74 -8.80
CA LYS A 37 4.49 -5.41 -7.39
C LYS A 37 4.04 -3.97 -7.19
N ALA A 38 3.41 -3.65 -6.07
CA ALA A 38 3.04 -2.28 -5.79
C ALA A 38 4.23 -1.47 -5.25
N ILE A 39 4.24 -0.17 -5.50
CA ILE A 39 5.09 0.81 -4.81
C ILE A 39 4.20 1.91 -4.22
N LEU A 40 4.45 2.24 -2.96
CA LEU A 40 3.79 3.30 -2.23
C LEU A 40 4.73 4.50 -2.14
N PHE A 41 4.40 5.58 -2.83
CA PHE A 41 5.08 6.86 -2.71
C PHE A 41 4.48 7.62 -1.54
N VAL A 42 5.29 7.85 -0.51
CA VAL A 42 4.90 8.60 0.68
C VAL A 42 5.49 10.00 0.59
N SER A 43 4.62 11.00 0.66
CA SER A 43 4.99 12.42 0.72
C SER A 43 4.31 13.06 1.92
N ARG A 44 4.92 14.12 2.46
CA ARG A 44 4.33 14.94 3.51
C ARG A 44 4.12 16.33 2.99
N GLU A 45 2.89 16.81 3.15
CA GLU A 45 2.49 18.16 2.80
C GLU A 45 1.94 18.84 4.05
N LYS A 46 2.81 19.53 4.81
CA LYS A 46 2.44 20.19 6.08
C LYS A 46 1.75 19.21 7.06
N ALA A 47 0.42 19.31 7.15
CA ALA A 47 -0.47 18.62 8.08
C ALA A 47 -1.10 17.33 7.47
N GLU A 48 -0.53 16.81 6.40
CA GLU A 48 -0.98 15.55 5.82
C GLU A 48 0.17 14.70 5.28
N ILE A 49 -0.05 13.39 5.34
CA ILE A 49 0.74 12.40 4.61
C ILE A 49 -0.08 11.94 3.41
N ILE A 50 0.48 12.15 2.22
CA ILE A 50 -0.12 11.69 0.98
C ILE A 50 0.62 10.43 0.55
N ILE A 51 -0.13 9.32 0.49
CA ILE A 51 0.37 8.03 0.01
C ILE A 51 -0.25 7.79 -1.35
N THR A 52 0.58 7.66 -2.38
CA THR A 52 0.16 7.35 -3.75
C THR A 52 0.61 5.95 -4.11
N GLN A 53 -0.27 5.12 -4.66
CA GLN A 53 0.10 3.80 -5.14
C GLN A 53 0.30 3.78 -6.66
N SER A 54 1.27 2.97 -7.08
CA SER A 54 1.55 2.68 -8.48
C SER A 54 2.16 1.29 -8.60
N ARG A 55 2.26 0.78 -9.82
CA ARG A 55 3.01 -0.43 -10.13
C ARG A 55 4.50 -0.14 -10.18
N PHE A 56 5.27 -0.96 -9.49
CA PHE A 56 6.72 -0.95 -9.59
C PHE A 56 7.14 -1.45 -10.98
N HIS A 57 7.77 -0.55 -11.73
CA HIS A 57 8.33 -0.76 -13.06
C HIS A 57 9.54 0.16 -13.24
N SER A 58 10.33 -0.03 -14.30
CA SER A 58 11.48 0.85 -14.60
C SER A 58 11.11 2.32 -14.75
N THR A 59 9.85 2.60 -15.08
CA THR A 59 9.29 3.95 -15.27
C THR A 59 8.60 4.50 -14.02
N ALA A 60 8.61 3.79 -12.89
CA ALA A 60 7.85 4.21 -11.70
C ALA A 60 8.25 5.60 -11.17
N PHE A 61 9.49 6.04 -11.43
CA PHE A 61 10.01 7.34 -11.00
C PHE A 61 9.95 8.43 -12.09
N ASN A 62 9.33 8.13 -13.24
CA ASN A 62 9.04 9.11 -14.29
C ASN A 62 7.54 9.39 -14.28
N ASP A 63 7.15 10.61 -13.93
CA ASP A 63 5.75 10.98 -13.74
C ASP A 63 4.90 10.86 -15.03
N GLU A 64 5.50 11.04 -16.20
CA GLU A 64 4.81 10.94 -17.51
C GLU A 64 4.59 9.49 -17.95
N LEU A 65 5.43 8.56 -17.47
CA LEU A 65 5.44 7.16 -17.89
C LEU A 65 5.01 6.20 -16.77
N ARG A 66 4.58 6.75 -15.63
CA ARG A 66 4.16 5.98 -14.47
C ARG A 66 2.82 5.30 -14.74
N ASP A 67 2.72 4.02 -14.37
CA ASP A 67 1.45 3.29 -14.41
C ASP A 67 0.53 3.81 -13.30
N ILE A 68 -0.55 4.48 -13.70
CA ILE A 68 -1.58 5.01 -12.80
C ILE A 68 -2.82 4.11 -12.70
N ASP A 69 -2.91 3.07 -13.54
CA ASP A 69 -4.11 2.25 -13.69
C ASP A 69 -4.03 0.98 -12.84
N THR A 70 -2.87 0.31 -12.85
CA THR A 70 -2.66 -0.92 -12.09
C THR A 70 -2.48 -0.60 -10.60
N ARG A 71 -3.43 -1.07 -9.81
CA ARG A 71 -3.55 -0.78 -8.38
C ARG A 71 -4.09 -1.99 -7.64
N TRP A 72 -3.68 -2.13 -6.39
CA TRP A 72 -4.09 -3.23 -5.52
C TRP A 72 -4.81 -2.71 -4.31
N THR A 73 -5.63 -3.56 -3.69
CA THR A 73 -6.06 -3.36 -2.32
C THR A 73 -4.92 -3.81 -1.40
N ILE A 74 -4.30 -2.83 -0.72
CA ILE A 74 -3.10 -3.02 0.09
C ILE A 74 -3.45 -2.75 1.55
N PRO A 75 -3.35 -3.76 2.44
CA PRO A 75 -3.40 -3.51 3.87
C PRO A 75 -2.12 -2.78 4.28
N ILE A 76 -2.28 -1.58 4.86
CA ILE A 76 -1.17 -0.77 5.34
C ILE A 76 -1.26 -0.63 6.86
N SER A 77 -0.10 -0.71 7.51
CA SER A 77 0.08 -0.45 8.92
C SER A 77 1.03 0.72 9.05
N TYR A 78 0.67 1.75 9.80
CA TYR A 78 1.48 2.95 9.93
C TYR A 78 1.43 3.48 11.36
N THR A 79 2.40 4.29 11.71
CA THR A 79 2.57 4.84 13.06
C THR A 79 2.61 6.35 12.96
N VAL A 80 1.80 7.02 13.79
CA VAL A 80 1.82 8.48 13.96
C VAL A 80 2.14 8.78 15.41
N ASN A 81 3.25 9.46 15.70
CA ASN A 81 3.70 9.76 17.07
C ASN A 81 3.73 8.52 17.98
N GLY A 82 4.22 7.39 17.48
CA GLY A 82 4.26 6.12 18.21
C GLY A 82 2.92 5.38 18.31
N ILE A 83 1.81 5.96 17.85
CA ILE A 83 0.50 5.31 17.83
C ILE A 83 0.34 4.52 16.53
N ARG A 84 0.25 3.19 16.67
CA ARG A 84 0.03 2.29 15.54
C ARG A 84 -1.41 2.35 15.05
N ASN A 85 -1.56 2.45 13.76
CA ASN A 85 -2.81 2.48 13.02
C ASN A 85 -2.75 1.45 11.88
N SER A 86 -3.93 1.06 11.39
CA SER A 86 -4.03 0.18 10.22
C SER A 86 -5.21 0.60 9.37
N SER A 87 -5.05 0.50 8.05
CA SER A 87 -6.11 0.78 7.08
C SER A 87 -5.91 -0.05 5.82
N ALA A 88 -6.90 -0.03 4.93
CA ALA A 88 -6.80 -0.67 3.62
C ALA A 88 -6.79 0.41 2.53
N PHE A 89 -5.67 0.54 1.83
CA PHE A 89 -5.56 1.38 0.64
C PHE A 89 -6.16 0.62 -0.53
N ARG A 90 -7.36 1.01 -0.98
CA ARG A 90 -8.14 0.20 -1.94
C ARG A 90 -7.63 0.41 -3.37
N SER A 91 -7.79 -0.61 -4.22
CA SER A 91 -7.39 -0.57 -5.64
C SER A 91 -8.04 0.54 -6.46
N ARG A 92 -9.21 1.04 -6.04
CA ARG A 92 -9.91 2.15 -6.69
C ARG A 92 -9.34 3.53 -6.33
N ASP A 93 -8.55 3.60 -5.26
CA ASP A 93 -8.01 4.85 -4.72
C ASP A 93 -6.58 5.01 -5.26
N HIS A 94 -6.30 6.08 -6.00
CA HIS A 94 -4.94 6.36 -6.50
C HIS A 94 -4.03 6.90 -5.39
N SER A 95 -4.60 7.75 -4.53
CA SER A 95 -3.95 8.33 -3.36
C SER A 95 -4.87 8.28 -2.14
N ILE A 96 -4.28 8.27 -0.96
CA ILE A 96 -4.95 8.53 0.30
C ILE A 96 -4.22 9.65 1.05
N SER A 97 -4.98 10.48 1.75
CA SER A 97 -4.44 11.49 2.68
C SER A 97 -4.71 11.04 4.12
N ILE A 98 -3.67 11.10 4.94
CA ILE A 98 -3.74 10.83 6.38
C ILE A 98 -3.46 12.17 7.08
N PRO A 99 -4.46 12.77 7.75
CA PRO A 99 -4.24 14.02 8.47
C PRO A 99 -3.32 13.77 9.66
N ILE A 100 -2.29 14.61 9.80
CA ILE A 100 -1.34 14.61 10.91
C ILE A 100 -1.00 16.04 11.32
N ASN A 101 -0.43 16.25 12.50
CA ASN A 101 0.08 17.57 12.86
C ASN A 101 1.44 17.81 12.17
N ASP A 102 1.80 19.07 11.92
CA ASP A 102 3.08 19.46 11.27
C ASP A 102 4.33 18.91 11.98
N ASN A 103 4.27 18.69 13.29
CA ASN A 103 5.38 18.17 14.10
C ASN A 103 5.27 16.67 14.41
N SER A 104 4.30 15.96 13.82
CA SER A 104 4.15 14.53 14.07
C SER A 104 5.22 13.71 13.36
N SER A 105 5.70 12.63 13.96
CA SER A 105 6.45 11.58 13.26
C SER A 105 5.49 10.66 12.52
N PHE A 106 5.90 10.19 11.33
CA PHE A 106 5.16 9.22 10.54
C PHE A 106 6.09 8.11 10.06
N SER A 107 5.68 6.86 10.22
CA SER A 107 6.32 5.73 9.57
C SER A 107 5.27 4.77 9.04
N ILE A 108 5.58 4.04 7.97
CA ILE A 108 4.73 2.97 7.45
C ILE A 108 5.50 1.66 7.52
N ASP A 109 4.90 0.66 8.13
CA ASP A 109 5.44 -0.69 8.20
C ASP A 109 5.17 -1.38 6.86
N ALA A 110 6.17 -2.08 6.33
CA ALA A 110 6.03 -2.89 5.11
C ALA A 110 6.20 -4.39 5.44
N PRO A 111 5.29 -5.00 6.23
CA PRO A 111 5.42 -6.40 6.66
C PRO A 111 5.38 -7.40 5.49
N TYR A 112 4.83 -6.97 4.35
CA TYR A 112 4.72 -7.77 3.13
C TYR A 112 5.62 -7.21 2.03
N GLY A 113 6.92 -7.10 2.30
CA GLY A 113 7.92 -6.55 1.38
C GLY A 113 8.00 -7.27 0.02
N GLN A 114 7.43 -8.47 -0.11
CA GLN A 114 7.26 -9.19 -1.37
C GLN A 114 6.11 -8.66 -2.23
N LEU A 115 5.06 -8.09 -1.61
CA LEU A 115 3.87 -7.58 -2.29
C LEU A 115 4.00 -6.10 -2.65
N TYR A 116 4.61 -5.31 -1.77
CA TYR A 116 4.80 -3.88 -2.02
C TYR A 116 6.11 -3.35 -1.44
N SER A 117 6.52 -2.21 -1.97
CA SER A 117 7.64 -1.41 -1.48
C SER A 117 7.15 -0.03 -1.08
N VAL A 118 7.86 0.60 -0.15
CA VAL A 118 7.58 1.98 0.30
C VAL A 118 8.74 2.86 -0.12
N TYR A 119 8.44 4.01 -0.69
CA TYR A 119 9.40 5.04 -1.05
C TYR A 119 8.99 6.39 -0.46
N PHE A 120 9.82 6.93 0.42
CA PHE A 120 9.64 8.28 0.95
C PHE A 120 10.24 9.28 -0.02
N THR A 121 9.39 10.13 -0.60
CA THR A 121 9.78 11.15 -1.58
C THR A 121 10.56 12.31 -0.96
N ASN A 122 10.47 12.50 0.37
CA ASN A 122 11.20 13.53 1.08
C ASN A 122 12.03 12.89 2.22
N PRO A 123 13.37 12.85 2.11
CA PRO A 123 14.22 12.12 3.06
C PRO A 123 14.21 12.70 4.48
N ARG A 124 13.81 13.96 4.67
CA ARG A 124 13.63 14.58 6.00
C ARG A 124 12.54 13.91 6.85
N MET A 125 11.70 13.03 6.28
CA MET A 125 10.71 12.27 7.04
C MET A 125 11.28 11.05 7.79
N ILE A 126 12.49 10.59 7.45
CA ILE A 126 13.05 9.33 7.98
C ILE A 126 13.73 9.55 9.34
N LEU A 127 14.16 10.78 9.62
CA LEU A 127 14.78 11.15 10.88
C LEU A 127 13.77 11.97 11.65
N GLY A 128 13.34 11.46 12.81
CA GLY A 128 12.82 12.34 13.85
C GLY A 128 13.83 13.46 14.02
N ASP A 129 13.39 14.69 13.81
CA ASP A 129 14.21 15.87 13.98
C ASP A 129 14.46 16.03 15.48
N ASP A 130 15.41 15.26 16.00
CA ASP A 130 16.04 15.48 17.29
C ASP A 130 17.02 16.66 17.13
N GLY A 131 16.51 17.78 16.65
CA GLY A 131 17.19 19.06 16.58
C GLY A 131 17.31 19.65 17.98
N LYS A 132 18.32 19.19 18.72
CA LYS A 132 18.96 19.96 19.79
C LYS A 132 20.22 20.63 19.26
#